data_AF-A0A453PNX0-F1
#
_entry.id   AF-A0A453PNX0-F1
#
_cell.length_a   1.000
_cell.length_b   1.000
_cell.length_c   1.000
_cell.angle_alpha   90.00
_cell.angle_beta   90.00
_cell.angle_gamma   90.00
#
_symmetry.space_group_name_H-M   'P 1'
#
loop_
_entity.id
_entity.type
_entity.pdbx_description
1 polymer ?
#
loop_
_entity_poly.entity_id
_entity_poly.type
_entity_poly.pdbx_seq_one_letter_code
_entity_poly.pdbx_strand_id
1 'polypeptide(L)'
;CVITVGGIQSNHCRATAVAAKYLNLDCYLILRTSKLLVDQDPGLVGNLLVERLLGAHIDLVSKEEYGKIGSVALADLLKKRLLEEGRKPYVIPVGGSNSLGTWGYIEAVRELEQQIQLSGDVQFDDIVVACGSGGTIAGLALGSKLSSLKAKV
;
A
#
# COMPACT_ATOMS: atom_id res chain seq x y z
N CYS A 1 13.94 0.98 9.33
CA CYS A 1 13.20 -0.11 8.65
C CYS A 1 11.75 0.33 8.46
N VAL A 2 11.02 -0.32 7.55
CA VAL A 2 9.60 -0.04 7.31
C VAL A 2 8.76 -1.29 7.59
N ILE A 3 7.52 -1.08 8.03
CA ILE A 3 6.52 -2.13 8.26
C ILE A 3 5.31 -1.82 7.38
N THR A 4 4.76 -2.82 6.70
CA THR A 4 3.41 -2.72 6.14
C THR A 4 2.67 -4.06 6.18
N VAL A 5 1.37 -4.02 5.84
CA VAL A 5 0.44 -5.13 5.95
C VAL A 5 -0.35 -5.29 4.66
N GLY A 6 -0.55 -6.52 4.21
CA GLY A 6 -1.32 -6.80 3.00
C GLY A 6 -1.68 -8.27 2.85
N GLY A 7 -2.35 -8.62 1.75
CA GLY A 7 -2.52 -10.02 1.35
C GLY A 7 -1.21 -10.63 0.85
N ILE A 8 -1.15 -11.97 0.81
CA ILE A 8 0.01 -12.70 0.28
C ILE A 8 0.39 -12.34 -1.17
N GLN A 9 -0.53 -11.73 -1.92
CA GLN A 9 -0.29 -11.19 -3.27
C GLN A 9 -0.45 -9.66 -3.32
N SER A 10 -0.08 -8.95 -2.26
CA SER A 10 -0.27 -7.50 -2.14
C SER A 10 0.66 -6.72 -3.07
N ASN A 11 0.09 -6.01 -4.04
CA ASN A 11 0.85 -5.06 -4.87
C ASN A 11 1.50 -3.95 -4.03
N HIS A 12 0.84 -3.54 -2.94
CA HIS A 12 1.38 -2.54 -2.02
C HIS A 12 2.63 -3.05 -1.29
N CYS A 13 2.58 -4.26 -0.74
CA CYS A 13 3.71 -4.87 -0.03
C CYS A 13 4.91 -5.03 -0.94
N ARG A 14 4.71 -5.54 -2.16
CA ARG A 14 5.75 -5.57 -3.20
C ARG A 14 6.33 -4.18 -3.48
N ALA A 15 5.50 -3.18 -3.75
CA ALA A 15 5.98 -1.82 -4.04
C ALA A 15 6.76 -1.23 -2.87
N THR A 16 6.31 -1.45 -1.63
CA THR A 16 7.03 -1.04 -0.42
C THR A 16 8.36 -1.76 -0.28
N ALA A 17 8.44 -3.07 -0.53
CA ALA A 17 9.68 -3.83 -0.48
C ALA A 17 10.70 -3.31 -1.52
N VAL A 18 10.24 -3.03 -2.74
CA VAL A 18 11.08 -2.44 -3.81
C VAL A 18 11.62 -1.08 -3.37
N ALA A 19 10.75 -0.18 -2.92
CA ALA A 19 11.14 1.17 -2.49
C ALA A 19 12.08 1.14 -1.28
N ALA A 20 11.82 0.27 -0.30
CA ALA A 20 12.69 0.07 0.84
C ALA A 20 14.09 -0.40 0.42
N LYS A 21 14.17 -1.33 -0.54
CA LYS A 21 15.45 -1.82 -1.06
C LYS A 21 16.24 -0.73 -1.79
N TYR A 22 15.58 0.11 -2.61
CA TYR A 22 16.20 1.27 -3.24
C TYR A 22 16.81 2.25 -2.23
N LEU A 23 16.17 2.41 -1.07
CA LEU A 23 16.60 3.29 0.00
C LEU A 23 17.52 2.62 1.02
N ASN A 24 17.93 1.36 0.77
CA ASN A 24 18.72 0.55 1.70
C ASN A 24 18.10 0.44 3.11
N LEU A 25 16.78 0.29 3.17
CA LEU A 25 16.01 0.08 4.39
C LEU A 25 15.52 -1.37 4.48
N ASP A 26 15.62 -1.98 5.66
CA ASP A 26 14.97 -3.27 5.89
C ASP A 26 13.45 -3.13 5.80
N CYS A 27 12.81 -4.11 5.16
CA CYS A 27 11.37 -4.16 4.96
C CYS A 27 10.77 -5.35 5.70
N TYR A 28 9.75 -5.09 6.52
CA TYR A 28 8.99 -6.10 7.24
C TYR A 28 7.54 -6.08 6.75
N LEU A 29 7.05 -7.24 6.36
CA LEU A 29 5.74 -7.43 5.74
C LEU A 29 4.91 -8.39 6.59
N ILE A 30 3.72 -7.96 6.99
CA ILE A 30 2.72 -8.86 7.58
C ILE A 30 1.75 -9.26 6.46
N LEU A 31 1.79 -10.53 6.04
CA LEU A 31 1.03 -11.03 4.90
C LEU A 31 -0.10 -11.96 5.34
N ARG A 32 -1.35 -11.57 5.04
CA ARG A 32 -2.52 -12.41 5.31
C ARG A 32 -2.66 -13.53 4.28
N THR A 33 -2.85 -14.74 4.78
CA THR A 33 -3.10 -15.97 3.98
C THR A 33 -4.19 -16.83 4.62
N SER A 34 -4.59 -17.91 3.95
CA SER A 34 -5.58 -18.85 4.51
C SER A 34 -5.00 -19.60 5.71
N LYS A 35 -5.86 -19.98 6.66
CA LYS A 35 -5.44 -20.78 7.83
C LYS A 35 -4.73 -22.09 7.46
N LEU A 36 -5.09 -22.72 6.34
CA LEU A 36 -4.42 -23.95 5.88
C LEU A 36 -2.97 -23.73 5.43
N LEU A 37 -2.63 -22.50 5.01
CA LEU A 37 -1.35 -22.15 4.41
C LEU A 37 -0.47 -21.29 5.32
N VAL A 38 -0.96 -20.84 6.48
CA VAL A 38 -0.22 -19.91 7.35
C VAL A 38 1.03 -20.56 7.96
N ASP A 39 0.97 -21.86 8.24
CA ASP A 39 2.07 -22.65 8.80
C ASP A 39 2.87 -23.41 7.73
N GLN A 40 2.58 -23.17 6.44
CA GLN A 40 3.28 -23.78 5.32
C GLN A 40 4.14 -22.74 4.61
N ASP A 41 5.22 -23.15 3.94
CA ASP A 41 5.92 -22.23 3.05
C ASP A 41 5.05 -21.95 1.82
N PRO A 42 4.58 -20.70 1.62
CA PRO A 42 3.81 -20.33 0.44
C PRO A 42 4.61 -20.35 -0.87
N GLY A 43 5.92 -20.64 -0.80
CA GLY A 43 6.80 -20.79 -1.94
C GLY A 43 7.15 -19.46 -2.60
N LEU A 44 7.39 -19.52 -3.90
CA LEU A 44 7.96 -18.44 -4.72
C LEU A 44 7.00 -18.06 -5.85
N VAL A 45 5.89 -17.41 -5.52
CA VAL A 45 4.81 -17.10 -6.47
C VAL A 45 4.43 -15.62 -6.50
N GLY A 46 4.28 -15.04 -7.69
CA GLY A 46 3.73 -13.69 -7.88
C GLY A 46 4.48 -12.59 -7.11
N ASN A 47 3.74 -11.74 -6.40
CA ASN A 47 4.30 -10.64 -5.61
C ASN A 47 5.22 -11.14 -4.49
N LEU A 48 4.89 -12.27 -3.85
CA LEU A 48 5.70 -12.88 -2.78
C LEU A 48 7.11 -13.27 -3.26
N LEU A 49 7.25 -13.76 -4.51
CA LEU A 49 8.56 -14.04 -5.10
C LEU A 49 9.44 -12.78 -5.09
N VAL A 50 8.88 -11.65 -5.54
CA VAL A 50 9.59 -10.37 -5.62
C VAL A 50 9.97 -9.87 -4.22
N GLU A 51 9.05 -9.95 -3.26
CA GLU A 51 9.29 -9.56 -1.86
C GLU A 51 10.44 -10.37 -1.24
N ARG A 52 10.47 -11.69 -1.46
CA ARG A 52 11.56 -12.57 -1.00
C ARG A 52 12.88 -12.27 -1.71
N LEU A 53 12.89 -12.05 -3.02
CA LEU A 53 14.09 -11.68 -3.79
C LEU A 53 14.74 -10.39 -3.28
N LEU A 54 13.92 -9.45 -2.81
CA LEU A 54 14.39 -8.17 -2.25
C LEU A 54 14.89 -8.29 -0.80
N GLY A 55 14.72 -9.47 -0.18
CA GLY A 55 15.11 -9.74 1.20
C GLY A 55 14.13 -9.18 2.23
N ALA A 56 12.84 -9.03 1.89
CA ALA A 56 11.84 -8.62 2.87
C ALA A 56 11.62 -9.71 3.93
N HIS A 57 11.48 -9.30 5.18
CA HIS A 57 11.08 -10.17 6.29
C HIS A 57 9.56 -10.37 6.23
N ILE A 58 9.10 -11.62 6.29
CA ILE A 58 7.69 -11.97 6.07
C ILE A 58 7.15 -12.65 7.33
N ASP A 59 6.15 -12.01 7.93
CA ASP A 59 5.33 -12.57 9.01
C ASP A 59 3.97 -12.96 8.42
N LEU A 60 3.67 -14.26 8.38
CA LEU A 60 2.37 -14.74 7.89
C LEU A 60 1.33 -14.69 9.00
N VAL A 61 0.13 -14.23 8.65
CA VAL A 61 -1.04 -14.25 9.54
C VAL A 61 -2.23 -14.87 8.84
N SER A 62 -3.09 -15.55 9.59
CA SER A 62 -4.34 -16.07 9.03
C SER A 62 -5.34 -14.93 8.78
N LYS A 63 -6.28 -15.12 7.85
CA LYS A 63 -7.38 -14.14 7.62
C LYS A 63 -8.21 -13.94 8.88
N GLU A 64 -8.41 -14.98 9.67
CA GLU A 64 -9.17 -14.99 10.91
C GLU A 64 -8.47 -14.16 11.99
N GLU A 65 -7.17 -14.36 12.16
CA GLU A 65 -6.35 -13.56 13.08
C GLU A 65 -6.31 -12.10 12.66
N TYR A 66 -6.08 -11.83 11.37
CA TYR A 66 -6.14 -10.47 10.81
C TYR A 66 -7.49 -9.81 11.08
N GLY A 67 -8.60 -10.54 10.92
CA GLY A 67 -9.94 -10.04 11.18
C GLY A 67 -10.21 -9.75 12.66
N LYS A 68 -9.62 -10.53 13.58
CA LYS A 68 -9.77 -10.34 15.03
C LYS A 68 -8.92 -9.21 15.58
N ILE A 69 -7.65 -9.14 15.17
CA ILE A 69 -6.67 -8.19 15.71
C ILE A 69 -6.72 -6.85 14.97
N GLY A 70 -6.90 -6.90 13.64
CA GLY A 70 -6.84 -5.74 12.77
C GLY A 70 -5.42 -5.35 12.39
N SER A 71 -5.28 -4.69 11.23
CA SER A 71 -3.98 -4.33 10.66
C SER A 71 -3.16 -3.38 11.53
N VAL A 72 -3.83 -2.44 12.22
CA VAL A 72 -3.15 -1.43 13.06
C VAL A 72 -2.48 -2.11 14.25
N ALA A 73 -3.22 -2.94 14.99
CA ALA A 73 -2.68 -3.63 16.15
C ALA A 73 -1.60 -4.66 15.78
N LEU A 74 -1.76 -5.37 14.65
CA LEU A 74 -0.71 -6.26 14.13
C LEU A 74 0.58 -5.50 13.83
N ALA A 75 0.49 -4.36 13.14
CA ALA A 75 1.65 -3.52 12.86
C ALA A 75 2.28 -2.95 14.13
N ASP A 76 1.47 -2.57 15.13
CA ASP A 76 1.97 -2.07 16.42
C ASP A 76 2.69 -3.14 17.24
N LEU A 77 2.21 -4.39 17.22
CA LEU A 77 2.89 -5.52 17.88
C LEU A 77 4.28 -5.75 17.28
N LEU A 78 4.37 -5.80 15.95
CA LEU A 78 5.63 -5.93 15.24
C LEU A 78 6.54 -4.71 15.49
N LYS A 79 5.98 -3.51 15.49
CA LYS A 79 6.70 -2.27 15.80
C LYS A 79 7.33 -2.32 17.17
N LYS A 80 6.61 -2.78 18.21
CA LYS A 80 7.13 -2.92 19.58
C LYS A 80 8.31 -3.90 19.62
N ARG A 81 8.18 -5.09 19.02
CA ARG A 81 9.27 -6.07 18.93
C ARG A 81 10.53 -5.47 18.29
N LEU A 82 10.38 -4.78 17.16
CA LEU A 82 11.52 -4.18 16.46
C LEU A 82 12.14 -3.00 17.23
N LEU A 83 11.37 -2.26 18.02
CA LEU A 83 11.90 -1.24 18.92
C LEU A 83 12.75 -1.85 20.04
N GLU A 84 12.33 -2.98 20.61
CA GLU A 84 13.10 -3.75 21.61
C GLU A 84 14.42 -4.29 21.04
N GLU A 85 14.44 -4.61 19.75
CA GLU A 85 15.66 -4.94 18.99
C GLU A 85 16.54 -3.73 18.64
N GLY A 86 16.20 -2.52 19.10
CA GLY A 86 16.96 -1.30 18.85
C GLY A 86 16.75 -0.68 17.46
N ARG A 87 15.75 -1.12 16.71
CA ARG A 87 15.42 -0.57 15.38
C ARG A 87 14.53 0.66 15.48
N LYS A 88 14.40 1.36 14.35
CA LYS A 88 13.51 2.54 14.19
C LYS A 88 12.47 2.26 13.10
N PRO A 89 11.39 1.53 13.42
CA PRO A 89 10.36 1.15 12.45
C PRO A 89 9.42 2.32 12.10
N TYR A 90 9.18 2.51 10.80
CA TYR A 90 8.11 3.37 10.27
C TYR A 90 6.96 2.51 9.73
N VAL A 91 5.74 2.70 10.23
CA VAL A 91 4.57 1.91 9.84
C VAL A 91 3.85 2.60 8.68
N ILE A 92 3.67 1.86 7.59
CA ILE A 92 2.89 2.26 6.42
C ILE A 92 1.58 1.45 6.46
N PRO A 93 0.40 2.11 6.57
CA PRO A 93 -0.86 1.41 6.68
C PRO A 93 -1.19 0.64 5.40
N VAL A 94 -2.18 -0.25 5.49
CA VAL A 94 -2.62 -1.08 4.36
C VAL A 94 -2.88 -0.22 3.13
N GLY A 95 -2.25 -0.58 2.02
CA GLY A 95 -2.37 0.11 0.74
C GLY A 95 -1.81 1.54 0.73
N GLY A 96 -0.98 1.92 1.72
CA GLY A 96 -0.46 3.28 1.85
C GLY A 96 -1.54 4.33 2.08
N SER A 97 -2.73 3.90 2.51
CA SER A 97 -3.91 4.77 2.60
C SER A 97 -3.90 5.57 3.90
N ASN A 98 -3.22 6.70 3.87
CA ASN A 98 -3.22 7.74 4.90
C ASN A 98 -3.19 9.12 4.24
N SER A 99 -3.25 10.17 5.06
CA SER A 99 -3.22 11.57 4.58
C SER A 99 -2.01 11.87 3.69
N LEU A 100 -0.84 11.30 3.98
CA LEU A 100 0.36 11.49 3.17
C LEU A 100 0.25 10.78 1.82
N GLY A 101 -0.19 9.52 1.79
CA GLY A 101 -0.36 8.74 0.56
C GLY A 101 -1.42 9.32 -0.38
N THR A 102 -2.45 9.96 0.17
CA THR A 102 -3.49 10.66 -0.59
C THR A 102 -2.91 11.74 -1.53
N TRP A 103 -1.82 12.41 -1.13
CA TRP A 103 -1.20 13.47 -1.96
C TRP A 103 -0.77 12.97 -3.34
N GLY A 104 -0.29 11.73 -3.46
CA GLY A 104 0.11 11.19 -4.76
C GLY A 104 -1.02 11.22 -5.80
N TYR A 105 -2.26 11.00 -5.36
CA TYR A 105 -3.41 11.05 -6.26
C TYR A 105 -4.04 12.44 -6.41
N ILE A 106 -3.77 13.37 -5.49
CA ILE A 106 -4.04 14.79 -5.72
C ILE A 106 -3.14 15.31 -6.85
N GLU A 107 -1.84 14.96 -6.81
CA GLU A 107 -0.91 15.28 -7.89
C GLU A 107 -1.30 14.58 -9.21
N ALA A 108 -1.82 13.36 -9.16
CA ALA A 108 -2.33 12.68 -10.35
C ALA A 108 -3.47 13.47 -11.03
N VAL A 109 -4.37 14.11 -10.27
CA VAL A 109 -5.41 14.97 -10.87
C VAL A 109 -4.80 16.21 -11.52
N ARG A 110 -3.77 16.81 -10.92
CA ARG A 110 -3.04 17.93 -11.54
C ARG A 110 -2.34 17.51 -12.83
N GLU A 111 -1.80 16.29 -12.86
CA GLU A 111 -1.22 15.72 -14.08
C GLU A 111 -2.30 15.58 -15.18
N LEU A 112 -3.49 15.08 -14.84
CA LEU A 112 -4.62 14.98 -15.77
C LEU A 112 -5.06 16.35 -16.31
N GLU A 113 -5.11 17.38 -15.46
CA GLU A 113 -5.41 18.76 -15.89
C GLU A 113 -4.44 19.26 -16.94
N GLN A 114 -3.13 19.07 -16.70
CA GLN A 114 -2.08 19.48 -17.62
C GLN A 114 -2.17 18.72 -18.95
N GLN A 115 -2.43 17.41 -18.90
CA GLN A 115 -2.60 16.58 -20.09
C GLN A 115 -3.79 17.03 -20.95
N ILE A 116 -4.93 17.36 -20.32
CA ILE A 116 -6.09 17.90 -21.02
C ILE A 116 -5.77 19.23 -21.68
N GLN A 117 -5.14 20.15 -20.94
CA GLN A 117 -4.79 21.48 -21.46
C GLN A 117 -3.85 21.40 -22.67
N LEU A 118 -2.92 20.44 -22.67
CA LEU A 118 -2.01 20.19 -23.79
C LEU A 118 -2.70 19.51 -24.99
N SER A 119 -3.68 18.65 -24.75
CA SER A 119 -4.38 17.92 -25.81
C SER A 119 -5.43 18.76 -26.56
N GLY A 120 -6.02 19.77 -25.92
CA GLY A 120 -7.02 20.68 -26.50
C GLY A 120 -8.42 20.08 -26.69
N ASP A 121 -8.52 18.79 -27.02
CA ASP A 121 -9.76 18.17 -27.52
C ASP A 121 -10.33 17.05 -26.62
N VAL A 122 -9.65 16.71 -25.52
CA VAL A 122 -10.10 15.64 -24.61
C VAL A 122 -10.84 16.24 -23.42
N GLN A 123 -12.07 15.78 -23.19
CA GLN A 123 -12.89 16.13 -22.02
C GLN A 123 -13.51 14.84 -21.45
N PHE A 124 -13.69 14.77 -20.14
CA PHE A 124 -14.38 13.68 -19.47
C PHE A 124 -15.10 14.18 -18.21
N ASP A 125 -16.22 13.54 -17.89
CA ASP A 125 -17.05 13.90 -16.73
C ASP A 125 -16.81 12.99 -15.52
N ASP A 126 -16.22 11.81 -15.72
CA ASP A 126 -16.10 10.75 -14.71
C ASP A 126 -14.69 10.14 -14.68
N ILE A 127 -14.20 9.84 -13.47
CA ILE A 127 -12.97 9.09 -13.18
C ILE A 127 -13.38 7.79 -12.48
N VAL A 128 -13.29 6.67 -13.19
CA VAL A 128 -13.62 5.35 -12.63
C VAL A 128 -12.37 4.68 -12.08
N VAL A 129 -12.41 4.24 -10.82
CA VAL A 129 -11.25 3.61 -10.17
C VAL A 129 -11.64 2.41 -9.30
N ALA A 130 -10.81 1.37 -9.33
CA ALA A 130 -10.95 0.25 -8.40
C ALA A 130 -10.65 0.71 -6.96
N CYS A 131 -11.53 0.41 -6.02
CA CYS A 131 -11.38 0.81 -4.62
C CYS A 131 -11.03 -0.39 -3.73
N GLY A 132 -9.83 -0.36 -3.15
CA GLY A 132 -9.39 -1.30 -2.12
C GLY A 132 -9.41 -0.65 -0.73
N SER A 133 -8.24 -0.14 -0.30
CA SER A 133 -8.06 0.53 0.99
C SER A 133 -8.48 2.01 1.02
N GLY A 134 -8.92 2.56 -0.12
CA GLY A 134 -9.55 3.89 -0.20
C GLY A 134 -8.62 5.08 -0.47
N GLY A 135 -7.31 4.98 -0.26
CA GLY A 135 -6.39 6.12 -0.43
C GLY A 135 -6.40 6.73 -1.83
N THR A 136 -6.50 5.88 -2.86
CA THR A 136 -6.60 6.32 -4.27
C THR A 136 -7.85 7.16 -4.53
N ILE A 137 -9.03 6.61 -4.23
CA ILE A 137 -10.30 7.31 -4.48
C ILE A 137 -10.40 8.59 -3.64
N ALA A 138 -9.88 8.58 -2.40
CA ALA A 138 -9.85 9.77 -1.56
C ALA A 138 -9.00 10.90 -2.18
N GLY A 139 -7.83 10.58 -2.73
CA GLY A 139 -6.95 11.55 -3.35
C GLY A 139 -7.46 12.06 -4.69
N LEU A 140 -8.04 11.17 -5.51
CA LEU A 140 -8.70 11.56 -6.76
C LEU A 140 -9.92 12.44 -6.51
N ALA A 141 -10.79 12.10 -5.55
CA ALA A 141 -11.97 12.88 -5.21
C ALA A 141 -11.60 14.27 -4.67
N LEU A 142 -10.61 14.35 -3.77
CA LEU A 142 -10.13 15.62 -3.23
C LEU A 142 -9.42 16.44 -4.32
N GLY A 143 -8.54 15.82 -5.10
CA GLY A 143 -7.87 16.46 -6.23
C GLY A 143 -8.87 17.03 -7.23
N SER A 144 -9.86 16.23 -7.63
CA SER A 144 -10.92 16.66 -8.56
C SER A 144 -11.71 17.85 -7.99
N LYS A 145 -12.06 17.82 -6.70
CA LYS A 145 -12.78 18.90 -6.03
C LYS A 145 -12.00 20.22 -6.01
N LEU A 146 -10.67 20.16 -5.92
CA LEU A 146 -9.77 21.31 -5.93
C LEU A 146 -9.39 21.77 -7.35
N SER A 147 -9.55 20.89 -8.33
CA SER A 147 -9.21 21.13 -9.74
C SER A 147 -10.31 21.88 -10.49
N SER A 148 -9.96 22.37 -11.68
CA SER A 148 -10.89 22.87 -12.69
C SER A 148 -11.67 21.75 -13.40
N LEU A 149 -11.14 20.50 -13.43
CA LEU A 149 -11.80 19.35 -14.07
C LEU A 149 -13.17 19.08 -13.47
N LYS A 150 -13.27 19.09 -12.14
CA LYS A 150 -14.50 18.77 -11.38
C LYS A 150 -15.19 17.47 -11.82
N ALA A 151 -14.43 16.53 -12.37
CA ALA A 151 -14.92 15.22 -12.75
C ALA A 151 -15.42 14.44 -11.53
N LYS A 152 -16.49 13.68 -11.69
CA LYS A 152 -17.02 12.81 -10.63
C LYS A 152 -16.08 11.62 -10.47
N VAL A 153 -15.79 11.25 -9.23
CA VAL A 153 -14.92 10.13 -8.87
C VAL A 153 -15.71 9.10 -8.11
#